data_AF-A0A151K3N0-F1
#
_entry.id   AF-A0A151K3N0-F1
#
_cell.length_a   1.000
_cell.length_b   1.000
_cell.length_c   1.000
_cell.angle_alpha   90.00
_cell.angle_beta   90.00
_cell.angle_gamma   90.00
#
_symmetry.space_group_name_H-M   'P 1'
#
loop_
_entity.id
_entity.type
_entity.pdbx_description
1 polymer ?
#
loop_
_entity_poly.entity_id
_entity_poly.type
_entity_poly.pdbx_seq_one_letter_code
_entity_poly.pdbx_strand_id
1 'polypeptide(L)'
;MELKKCESWNERSNIFAEQFSVIYTYLSLANLKTLGITIYKHLSALREYDPSTLPPIKSPITLLKCISSINMPIGEDYGLNKVTQGVVKVHCIEGNHVTIMKNEKVAAAINEELPFTI
;
A
#
# COMPACT_ATOMS: atom_id res chain seq x y z
N MET A 1 -1.84 -4.58 -28.53
CA MET A 1 -2.40 -4.69 -27.17
C MET A 1 -3.92 -4.62 -27.29
N GLU A 2 -4.59 -5.75 -27.11
CA GLU A 2 -6.05 -5.94 -27.23
C GLU A 2 -6.86 -4.84 -26.49
N LEU A 3 -6.37 -4.39 -25.34
CA LEU A 3 -7.04 -3.39 -24.48
C LEU A 3 -7.24 -2.00 -25.11
N LYS A 4 -6.38 -1.60 -26.06
CA LYS A 4 -6.53 -0.31 -26.78
C LYS A 4 -7.69 -0.32 -27.77
N LYS A 5 -8.14 -1.50 -28.19
CA LYS A 5 -9.26 -1.69 -29.12
C LYS A 5 -10.60 -1.79 -28.39
N CYS A 6 -10.60 -1.99 -27.08
CA CYS A 6 -11.82 -2.05 -26.29
C CYS A 6 -12.49 -0.68 -26.20
N GLU A 7 -13.77 -0.65 -26.54
CA GLU A 7 -14.59 0.56 -26.54
C GLU A 7 -15.21 0.81 -25.16
N SER A 8 -15.37 -0.25 -24.37
CA SER A 8 -15.96 -0.16 -23.03
C SER A 8 -15.02 -0.61 -21.91
N TRP A 9 -15.27 -0.08 -20.71
CA TRP A 9 -14.62 -0.58 -19.49
C TRP A 9 -14.94 -2.06 -19.23
N ASN A 10 -16.16 -2.48 -19.58
CA ASN A 10 -16.60 -3.86 -19.38
C ASN A 10 -15.79 -4.84 -20.23
N GLU A 11 -15.51 -4.53 -21.50
CA GLU A 11 -14.62 -5.33 -22.34
C GLU A 11 -13.22 -5.45 -21.77
N ARG A 12 -12.64 -4.34 -21.30
CA ARG A 12 -11.29 -4.35 -20.67
C ARG A 12 -11.28 -5.24 -19.43
N SER A 13 -12.32 -5.15 -18.61
CA SER A 13 -12.48 -5.97 -17.40
C SER A 13 -12.67 -7.45 -17.72
N ASN A 14 -13.40 -7.79 -18.79
CA ASN A 14 -13.57 -9.16 -19.27
C ASN A 14 -12.23 -9.76 -19.70
N ILE A 15 -11.47 -9.06 -20.56
CA ILE A 15 -10.16 -9.50 -21.03
C ILE A 15 -9.21 -9.72 -19.84
N PHE A 16 -9.17 -8.78 -18.90
CA PHE A 16 -8.39 -8.94 -17.68
C PHE A 16 -8.78 -10.23 -16.94
N ALA A 17 -10.07 -10.40 -16.65
CA ALA A 17 -10.52 -11.54 -15.86
C ALA A 17 -10.28 -12.88 -16.56
N GLU A 18 -10.47 -12.95 -17.88
CA GLU A 18 -10.20 -14.15 -18.68
C GLU A 18 -8.70 -14.51 -18.65
N GLN A 19 -7.81 -13.54 -18.92
CA GLN A 19 -6.37 -13.76 -18.89
C GLN A 19 -5.88 -14.23 -17.52
N PHE A 20 -6.37 -13.61 -16.45
CA PHE A 20 -5.94 -13.92 -15.09
C PHE A 20 -6.60 -15.17 -14.51
N SER A 21 -7.72 -15.64 -15.05
CA SER A 21 -8.36 -16.88 -14.61
C SER A 21 -7.51 -18.13 -14.86
N VAL A 22 -6.60 -18.06 -15.84
CA VAL A 22 -5.63 -19.13 -16.13
C VAL A 22 -4.57 -19.25 -15.00
N ILE A 23 -4.22 -18.13 -14.37
CA ILE A 23 -3.19 -18.07 -13.31
C ILE A 23 -3.83 -18.27 -11.94
N TYR A 24 -4.95 -17.60 -11.69
CA TYR A 24 -5.64 -17.56 -10.41
C TYR A 24 -6.91 -18.40 -10.47
N THR A 25 -6.74 -19.71 -10.69
CA THR A 25 -7.83 -20.69 -10.89
C THR A 25 -8.76 -20.83 -9.68
N TYR A 26 -8.32 -20.38 -8.50
CA TYR A 26 -9.13 -20.37 -7.26
C TYR A 26 -10.08 -19.17 -7.16
N LEU A 27 -9.99 -18.18 -8.07
CA LEU A 27 -10.89 -17.02 -8.11
C LEU A 27 -11.93 -17.19 -9.21
N SER A 28 -13.18 -16.85 -8.91
CA SER A 28 -14.22 -16.74 -9.93
C SER A 28 -13.92 -15.57 -10.88
N LEU A 29 -14.45 -15.63 -12.10
CA LEU A 29 -14.33 -14.53 -13.07
C LEU A 29 -14.88 -13.21 -12.50
N ALA A 30 -15.98 -13.27 -11.74
CA ALA A 30 -16.55 -12.12 -11.06
C ALA A 30 -15.59 -11.52 -10.02
N ASN A 31 -14.92 -12.36 -9.22
CA ASN A 31 -13.92 -11.90 -8.25
C ASN A 31 -12.71 -11.25 -8.93
N LEU A 32 -12.26 -11.78 -10.06
CA LEU A 32 -11.17 -11.17 -10.84
C LEU A 32 -11.56 -9.81 -11.41
N LYS A 33 -12.77 -9.65 -11.97
CA LYS A 33 -13.27 -8.34 -12.42
C LYS A 33 -13.32 -7.34 -11.27
N THR A 34 -13.84 -7.77 -10.11
CA THR A 34 -13.88 -6.94 -8.90
C THR A 34 -12.47 -6.53 -8.47
N LEU A 35 -11.52 -7.46 -8.42
CA LEU A 35 -10.13 -7.18 -8.07
C LEU A 35 -9.51 -6.14 -9.01
N GLY A 36 -9.66 -6.31 -10.33
CA GLY A 36 -9.14 -5.38 -11.32
C GLY A 36 -9.73 -3.96 -11.17
N ILE A 37 -11.04 -3.85 -10.95
CA ILE A 37 -11.71 -2.57 -10.71
C ILE A 37 -11.22 -1.92 -9.41
N THR A 38 -11.08 -2.70 -8.33
CA THR A 38 -10.61 -2.19 -7.04
C THR A 38 -9.18 -1.66 -7.14
N ILE A 39 -8.27 -2.39 -7.78
CA ILE A 39 -6.89 -1.94 -8.01
C ILE A 39 -6.88 -0.64 -8.80
N TYR A 40 -7.64 -0.57 -9.91
CA TYR A 40 -7.74 0.64 -10.72
C TYR A 40 -8.22 1.84 -9.89
N LYS A 41 -9.32 1.69 -9.15
CA LYS A 41 -9.88 2.77 -8.32
C LYS A 41 -8.91 3.24 -7.25
N HIS A 42 -8.22 2.32 -6.57
CA HIS A 42 -7.23 2.67 -5.55
C HIS A 42 -6.05 3.43 -6.17
N LEU A 43 -5.55 3.01 -7.33
CA LEU A 43 -4.46 3.71 -8.03
C LEU A 43 -4.89 5.10 -8.51
N SER A 44 -6.11 5.26 -9.01
CA SER A 44 -6.65 6.57 -9.39
C SER A 44 -6.77 7.50 -8.17
N ALA A 45 -7.32 7.00 -7.06
CA ALA A 45 -7.42 7.77 -5.81
C ALA A 45 -6.03 8.18 -5.28
N LEU A 46 -5.04 7.29 -5.33
CA LEU A 46 -3.66 7.61 -4.94
C LEU A 46 -3.02 8.69 -5.83
N ARG A 47 -3.36 8.73 -7.13
CA ARG A 47 -2.87 9.76 -8.05
C ARG A 47 -3.47 11.13 -7.77
N GLU A 48 -4.74 11.16 -7.36
CA GLU A 48 -5.48 12.40 -7.06
C GLU A 48 -5.24 12.88 -5.62
N TYR A 49 -4.66 12.04 -4.76
CA TYR A 49 -4.36 12.40 -3.38
C TYR A 49 -3.22 13.43 -3.30
N ASP A 50 -3.54 14.65 -2.88
CA ASP A 50 -2.58 15.70 -2.57
C ASP A 50 -2.63 16.07 -1.07
N PRO A 51 -1.67 15.60 -0.26
CA PRO A 51 -1.66 15.86 1.17
C PRO A 51 -1.39 17.34 1.51
N SER A 52 -0.85 18.14 0.58
CA SER A 52 -0.57 19.56 0.84
C SER A 52 -1.84 20.41 0.97
N THR A 53 -2.97 19.89 0.46
CA THR A 53 -4.29 20.53 0.56
C THR A 53 -5.00 20.27 1.89
N LEU A 54 -4.44 19.40 2.74
CA LEU A 54 -5.05 18.95 3.98
C LEU A 54 -4.37 19.58 5.21
N PRO A 55 -5.10 19.75 6.33
CA PRO A 55 -4.48 20.17 7.57
C PRO A 55 -3.47 19.12 8.07
N PRO A 56 -2.35 19.53 8.67
CA PRO A 56 -1.36 18.59 9.20
C PRO A 56 -1.95 17.62 10.24
N ILE A 57 -1.47 16.38 10.23
CA ILE A 57 -1.84 15.35 11.20
C ILE A 57 -1.29 15.74 12.58
N LYS A 58 -2.18 15.82 13.57
CA LYS A 58 -1.86 16.19 14.96
C LYS A 58 -1.65 15.00 15.89
N SER A 59 -2.19 13.84 15.55
CA SER A 59 -2.03 12.62 16.34
C SER A 59 -0.57 12.11 16.26
N PRO A 60 -0.04 11.49 17.32
CA PRO A 60 1.25 10.81 17.24
C PRO A 60 1.27 9.77 16.10
N ILE A 61 2.42 9.66 15.42
CA ILE A 61 2.61 8.69 14.33
C ILE A 61 3.78 7.79 14.66
N THR A 62 3.54 6.49 14.59
CA THR A 62 4.58 5.46 14.64
C THR A 62 4.68 4.79 13.27
N LEU A 63 5.83 4.92 12.62
CA LEU A 63 6.16 4.26 11.37
C LEU A 63 6.91 2.95 11.65
N LEU A 64 6.30 1.84 11.23
CA LEU A 64 6.96 0.52 11.22
C LEU A 64 7.57 0.30 9.83
N LYS A 65 8.88 0.50 9.74
CA LYS A 65 9.64 0.47 8.48
C LYS A 65 10.33 -0.88 8.31
N CYS A 66 10.16 -1.52 7.15
CA CYS A 66 10.91 -2.74 6.85
C CYS A 66 12.36 -2.41 6.45
N ILE A 67 13.32 -3.20 6.94
CA ILE A 67 14.76 -3.02 6.62
C ILE A 67 15.03 -3.32 5.14
N SER A 68 14.44 -4.39 4.60
CA SER A 68 14.50 -4.67 3.16
C SER A 68 13.44 -3.84 2.45
N SER A 69 13.68 -2.52 2.37
CA SER A 69 12.79 -1.61 1.69
C SER A 69 12.82 -1.81 0.17
N ILE A 70 11.75 -1.43 -0.52
CA ILE A 70 11.76 -1.24 -1.97
C ILE A 70 12.82 -0.18 -2.29
N ASN A 71 13.55 -0.38 -3.39
CA ASN A 71 14.50 0.59 -3.95
C ASN A 71 13.75 1.82 -4.48
N MET A 72 13.19 2.62 -3.58
CA MET A 72 12.48 3.85 -3.89
C MET A 72 13.15 4.97 -3.07
N PRO A 73 13.44 6.14 -3.67
CA PRO A 73 14.14 7.24 -3.02
C PRO A 73 13.19 7.96 -2.04
N ILE A 74 12.79 7.24 -1.00
CA ILE A 74 11.87 7.69 0.02
C ILE A 74 12.71 8.01 1.26
N GLY A 75 12.46 9.18 1.86
CA GLY A 75 13.13 9.63 3.09
C GLY A 75 12.97 8.64 4.25
N GLU A 76 13.75 8.83 5.31
CA GLU A 76 13.81 7.88 6.44
C GLU A 76 12.44 7.59 7.06
N ASP A 77 11.59 8.61 7.13
CA ASP A 77 10.25 8.64 7.72
C ASP A 77 9.11 8.52 6.68
N TYR A 78 9.41 8.11 5.45
CA TYR A 78 8.44 8.04 4.37
C TYR A 78 7.78 9.39 3.98
N GLY A 79 8.44 10.51 4.30
CA GLY A 79 7.91 11.85 4.02
C GLY A 79 6.80 12.26 4.99
N LEU A 80 6.60 11.52 6.08
CA LEU A 80 5.59 11.81 7.09
C LEU A 80 5.82 13.17 7.76
N ASN A 81 7.08 13.61 7.93
CA ASN A 81 7.43 14.93 8.43
C ASN A 81 6.83 16.09 7.61
N LYS A 82 6.49 15.88 6.34
CA LYS A 82 5.86 16.90 5.49
C LYS A 82 4.37 17.07 5.76
N VAL A 83 3.74 16.10 6.43
CA VAL A 83 2.27 16.03 6.59
C VAL A 83 1.84 16.03 8.06
N THR A 84 2.77 16.08 9.01
CA THR A 84 2.51 16.09 10.45
C THR A 84 3.20 17.26 11.15
N GLN A 85 2.66 17.66 12.31
CA GLN A 85 3.30 18.61 13.22
C GLN A 85 4.10 17.94 14.34
N GLY A 86 3.89 16.63 14.56
CA GLY A 86 4.53 15.87 15.63
C GLY A 86 5.84 15.21 15.20
N VAL A 87 6.56 14.65 16.17
CA VAL A 87 7.70 13.77 15.89
C VAL A 87 7.18 12.41 15.42
N VAL A 88 7.67 11.94 14.28
CA VAL A 88 7.40 10.59 13.77
C VAL A 88 8.35 9.61 14.47
N LYS A 89 7.80 8.63 15.19
CA LYS A 89 8.59 7.54 15.77
C LYS A 89 8.81 6.48 14.71
N VAL A 90 10.06 6.21 14.32
CA VAL A 90 10.39 5.22 13.30
C VAL A 90 11.01 3.99 13.95
N HIS A 91 10.40 2.82 13.72
CA HIS A 91 10.96 1.53 14.13
C HIS A 91 11.31 0.69 12.89
N CYS A 92 12.58 0.35 12.75
CA CYS A 92 13.05 -0.54 11.70
C CYS A 92 12.85 -2.00 12.12
N ILE A 93 12.07 -2.74 11.34
CA ILE A 93 11.73 -4.14 11.56
C ILE A 93 12.28 -4.99 10.41
N GLU A 94 12.83 -6.15 10.76
CA GLU A 94 13.38 -7.09 9.79
C GLU A 94 12.28 -7.67 8.87
N GLY A 95 12.63 -7.82 7.59
CA GLY A 95 11.73 -8.28 6.53
C GLY A 95 11.61 -7.27 5.41
N ASN A 96 10.72 -7.55 4.47
CA ASN A 96 10.33 -6.68 3.36
C ASN A 96 8.87 -6.22 3.52
N HIS A 97 8.35 -5.47 2.54
CA HIS A 97 6.97 -4.94 2.55
C HIS A 97 5.87 -6.00 2.68
N VAL A 98 6.16 -7.26 2.38
CA VAL A 98 5.23 -8.39 2.54
C VAL A 98 5.50 -9.15 3.84
N THR A 99 6.76 -9.47 4.13
CA THR A 99 7.11 -10.35 5.27
C THR A 99 7.10 -9.63 6.61
N ILE A 100 7.17 -8.29 6.64
CA ILE A 100 7.08 -7.50 7.87
C ILE A 100 5.78 -7.79 8.64
N MET A 101 4.67 -8.04 7.95
CA MET A 101 3.37 -8.33 8.58
C MET A 101 3.35 -9.63 9.38
N LYS A 102 4.33 -10.52 9.19
CA LYS A 102 4.48 -11.76 9.95
C LYS A 102 5.47 -11.64 11.11
N ASN A 103 6.12 -10.48 11.26
CA ASN A 103 7.13 -10.26 12.28
C ASN A 103 6.45 -9.89 13.61
N GLU A 104 6.71 -10.66 14.68
CA GLU A 104 6.15 -10.43 16.01
C GLU A 104 6.48 -9.04 16.58
N LYS A 105 7.59 -8.42 16.12
CA LYS A 105 7.95 -7.05 16.51
C LYS A 105 6.92 -6.02 16.06
N VAL A 106 6.11 -6.30 15.02
CA VAL A 106 4.99 -5.44 14.63
C VAL A 106 3.93 -5.43 15.73
N ALA A 107 3.57 -6.61 16.26
CA ALA A 107 2.60 -6.73 17.34
C ALA A 107 3.15 -6.09 18.63
N ALA A 108 4.41 -6.36 18.98
CA ALA A 108 5.07 -5.75 20.12
C ALA A 108 5.10 -4.20 20.02
N ALA A 109 5.33 -3.65 18.82
CA ALA A 109 5.30 -2.20 18.62
C ALA A 109 3.89 -1.60 18.86
N ILE A 110 2.85 -2.28 18.37
CA ILE A 110 1.45 -1.85 18.55
C ILE A 110 1.04 -1.93 20.02
N ASN A 111 1.52 -2.94 20.75
CA ASN A 111 1.28 -3.11 22.18
C ASN A 111 2.17 -2.22 23.06
N GLU A 112 3.00 -1.35 22.47
CA GLU A 112 3.95 -0.49 23.18
C GLU A 112 5.02 -1.24 24.00
N GLU A 113 5.32 -2.48 23.60
CA GLU A 113 6.29 -3.37 24.27
C GLU A 113 7.73 -3.20 23.75
N LEU A 114 7.93 -2.48 22.64
CA LEU A 114 9.27 -2.20 22.12
C LEU A 114 9.93 -1.07 22.93
N PRO A 115 11.19 -1.26 23.38
CA PRO A 115 11.92 -0.21 24.07
C PRO A 115 12.13 0.99 23.14
N PHE A 116 11.80 2.18 23.62
CA PHE A 116 12.12 3.43 22.93
C PHE A 116 13.64 3.57 22.87
N THR A 117 14.21 3.63 21.66
CA THR A 117 15.56 4.16 21.50
C THR A 117 15.39 5.68 21.42
N ILE A 118 15.85 6.39 22.46
CA ILE A 118 15.93 7.86 22.52
C ILE A 118 17.20 8.29 21.80
#